data_AF-A0A1F5MGN1-F1
#
_entry.id   AF-A0A1F5MGN1-F1
#
_cell.length_a   1.000
_cell.length_b   1.000
_cell.length_c   1.000
_cell.angle_alpha   90.00
_cell.angle_beta   90.00
_cell.angle_gamma   90.00
#
_symmetry.space_group_name_H-M   'P 1'
#
loop_
_entity.id
_entity.type
_entity.pdbx_description
1 polymer ?
#
loop_
_entity_poly.entity_id
_entity_poly.type
_entity_poly.pdbx_seq_one_letter_code
_entity_poly.pdbx_strand_id
1 'polypeptide(L)'
;MKQNNQPLIEFNQKLPKLSKNESQVLKLLVEAGRLIIPVYLEQEKQVDLKIDKKEVEQVAKKDPNILSSYSVIEKLDGKLIAIPYHVKYAKFLKPIAEKLEEAAKLTENKEFGKALKIQAKALLDGTYEQAIAAWLKVKPYILDISIGPVEHFDDQLFSGKASYQAWVGTLDTEGTKRLNRYKTITLSARRKALEAQERIDNLDKVKAKTIDVILFSGFMAKAKFVGVNFPMNINTVKKYGSEITIFNQPNDLRLKEQIMPTFQNIFSKFFRGGFSSEDIRRGNLRYIALHELAHSYLYYKNAVANLKDLFISIYELAATVLGLRMAGLLLLEDVITSKQLESMIVTFLCRSFYLVRQHKQDRFMVNRALGSAIFINYMRESGALKQSRGLIVPNFMKIFVSSHELSNTLERLLSSGTRQDAQDFIKKYGES
;
A
#
# COMPACT_ATOMS: atom_id res chain seq x y z
N MET A 1 -13.35 8.11 24.98
CA MET A 1 -13.59 9.01 23.83
C MET A 1 -14.33 8.21 22.77
N LYS A 2 -15.57 8.58 22.43
CA LYS A 2 -16.26 7.98 21.28
C LYS A 2 -15.42 8.33 20.03
N GLN A 3 -14.72 7.35 19.46
CA GLN A 3 -14.01 7.56 18.19
C GLN A 3 -15.06 7.99 17.17
N ASN A 4 -14.85 9.16 16.57
CA ASN A 4 -15.72 9.68 15.54
C ASN A 4 -15.63 8.67 14.37
N ASN A 5 -16.67 7.87 14.18
CA ASN A 5 -16.67 6.67 13.31
C ASN A 5 -16.71 7.03 11.81
N GLN A 6 -16.37 8.27 11.46
CA GLN A 6 -16.32 8.74 10.08
C GLN A 6 -14.98 8.33 9.44
N PRO A 7 -14.99 7.80 8.20
CA PRO A 7 -13.79 7.44 7.46
C PRO A 7 -13.09 8.70 6.93
N LEU A 8 -12.60 9.54 7.85
CA LEU A 8 -11.91 10.80 7.60
C LEU A 8 -10.78 11.00 8.63
N ILE A 9 -9.59 11.36 8.14
CA ILE A 9 -8.48 11.83 8.96
C ILE A 9 -7.96 13.11 8.34
N GLU A 10 -7.92 14.17 9.13
CA GLU A 10 -7.32 15.44 8.77
C GLU A 10 -6.03 15.64 9.58
N PHE A 11 -4.99 16.08 8.89
CA PHE A 11 -3.67 16.29 9.46
C PHE A 11 -3.35 17.79 9.48
N ASN A 12 -2.79 18.25 10.60
CA ASN A 12 -2.45 19.65 10.84
C ASN A 12 -0.95 19.89 10.65
N GLN A 13 -0.41 19.55 9.47
CA GLN A 13 0.99 19.86 9.16
C GLN A 13 1.17 21.29 8.64
N LYS A 14 2.40 21.78 8.75
CA LYS A 14 2.81 23.02 8.13
C LYS A 14 2.87 22.83 6.61
N LEU A 15 2.07 23.60 5.88
CA LEU A 15 2.11 23.59 4.42
C LEU A 15 3.37 24.30 3.89
N PRO A 16 3.88 23.89 2.71
CA PRO A 16 4.87 24.68 2.00
C PRO A 16 4.30 26.04 1.59
N LYS A 17 5.18 26.95 1.12
CA LYS A 17 4.72 28.22 0.56
C LYS A 17 3.98 27.95 -0.75
N LEU A 18 2.66 28.13 -0.73
CA LEU A 18 1.78 28.01 -1.89
C LEU A 18 1.51 29.39 -2.50
N SER A 19 1.36 29.45 -3.82
CA SER A 19 0.80 30.63 -4.48
C SER A 19 -0.67 30.85 -4.08
N LYS A 20 -1.24 32.02 -4.41
CA LYS A 20 -2.68 32.28 -4.21
C LYS A 20 -3.52 31.29 -5.03
N ASN A 21 -3.10 30.99 -6.27
CA ASN A 21 -3.74 30.02 -7.14
C ASN A 21 -3.73 28.62 -6.50
N GLU A 22 -2.55 28.13 -6.10
CA GLU A 22 -2.37 26.83 -5.47
C GLU A 22 -3.18 26.68 -4.18
N SER A 23 -3.21 27.73 -3.36
CA SER A 23 -3.99 27.73 -2.11
C SER A 23 -5.49 27.59 -2.37
N GLN A 24 -6.01 28.21 -3.45
CA GLN A 24 -7.42 28.10 -3.81
C GLN A 24 -7.74 26.72 -4.42
N VAL A 25 -6.86 26.21 -5.30
CA VAL A 25 -6.99 24.85 -5.86
C VAL A 25 -6.98 23.82 -4.75
N LEU A 26 -6.06 23.93 -3.79
CA LEU A 26 -5.95 22.99 -2.68
C LEU A 26 -7.24 22.94 -1.84
N LYS A 27 -7.91 24.07 -1.60
CA LYS A 27 -9.21 24.09 -0.89
C LYS A 27 -10.25 23.24 -1.61
N LEU A 28 -10.36 23.38 -2.94
CA LEU A 28 -11.28 22.59 -3.76
C LEU A 28 -10.93 21.09 -3.73
N LEU A 29 -9.65 20.74 -3.75
CA LEU A 29 -9.21 19.35 -3.64
C LEU A 29 -9.58 18.74 -2.29
N VAL A 30 -9.39 19.49 -1.19
CA VAL A 30 -9.77 19.06 0.16
C VAL A 30 -11.29 18.91 0.27
N GLU A 31 -12.08 19.84 -0.29
CA GLU A 31 -13.54 19.72 -0.37
C GLU A 31 -13.97 18.45 -1.13
N ALA A 32 -13.38 18.20 -2.31
CA ALA A 32 -13.63 16.99 -3.10
C ALA A 32 -13.28 15.72 -2.31
N GLY A 33 -12.14 15.72 -1.60
CA GLY A 33 -11.72 14.62 -0.75
C GLY A 33 -12.72 14.30 0.37
N ARG A 34 -13.32 15.31 1.01
CA ARG A 34 -14.36 15.09 2.03
C ARG A 34 -15.63 14.48 1.46
N LEU A 35 -15.99 14.81 0.23
CA LEU A 35 -17.20 14.29 -0.43
C LEU A 35 -17.14 12.78 -0.75
N ILE A 36 -15.97 12.13 -0.62
CA ILE A 36 -15.83 10.67 -0.74
C ILE A 36 -16.46 9.91 0.43
N ILE A 37 -16.52 10.53 1.63
CA ILE A 37 -17.01 9.90 2.86
C ILE A 37 -18.36 9.19 2.66
N PRO A 38 -19.43 9.85 2.16
CA PRO A 38 -20.71 9.18 1.97
C PRO A 38 -20.65 8.04 0.95
N VAL A 39 -19.81 8.13 -0.09
CA VAL A 39 -19.67 7.05 -1.09
C VAL A 39 -19.11 5.80 -0.44
N TYR A 40 -18.04 5.96 0.34
CA TYR A 40 -17.41 4.84 1.03
C TYR A 40 -18.34 4.24 2.09
N LEU A 41 -19.08 5.06 2.85
CA LEU A 41 -20.09 4.57 3.79
C LEU A 41 -21.20 3.77 3.13
N GLU A 42 -21.62 4.12 1.90
CA GLU A 42 -22.56 3.28 1.13
C GLU A 42 -21.93 1.96 0.67
N GLN A 43 -20.64 1.96 0.32
CA GLN A 43 -19.91 0.72 0.04
C GLN A 43 -19.89 -0.19 1.27
N GLU A 44 -19.61 0.34 2.46
CA GLU A 44 -19.54 -0.48 3.68
C GLU A 44 -20.84 -1.22 3.99
N LYS A 45 -22.00 -0.65 3.65
CA LYS A 45 -23.30 -1.32 3.80
C LYS A 45 -23.45 -2.55 2.91
N GLN A 46 -22.68 -2.65 1.82
CA GLN A 46 -22.71 -3.80 0.91
C GLN A 46 -21.98 -5.02 1.49
N VAL A 47 -21.19 -4.85 2.56
CA VAL A 47 -20.34 -5.93 3.14
C VAL A 47 -21.19 -7.02 3.79
N ASP A 48 -22.38 -6.67 4.26
CA ASP A 48 -23.30 -7.60 4.93
C ASP A 48 -24.11 -8.47 3.95
N LEU A 49 -24.03 -8.18 2.64
CA LEU A 49 -24.66 -9.00 1.62
C LEU A 49 -23.86 -10.30 1.46
N LYS A 50 -24.33 -11.37 2.10
CA LYS A 50 -23.79 -12.73 1.94
C LYS A 50 -24.04 -13.23 0.50
N ILE A 51 -23.14 -12.88 -0.41
CA ILE A 51 -23.15 -13.33 -1.80
C ILE A 51 -22.33 -14.61 -1.90
N ASP A 52 -22.91 -15.67 -2.47
CA ASP A 52 -22.20 -16.92 -2.71
C ASP A 52 -21.22 -16.75 -3.88
N LYS A 53 -19.93 -17.01 -3.63
CA LYS A 53 -18.88 -16.96 -4.64
C LYS A 53 -19.15 -17.90 -5.81
N LYS A 54 -19.75 -19.08 -5.56
CA LYS A 54 -20.10 -20.02 -6.63
C LYS A 54 -21.19 -19.47 -7.54
N GLU A 55 -22.15 -18.75 -6.97
CA GLU A 55 -23.22 -18.07 -7.72
C GLU A 55 -22.61 -16.98 -8.62
N VAL A 56 -21.68 -16.17 -8.09
CA VAL A 56 -20.94 -15.16 -8.86
C VAL A 56 -20.14 -15.80 -10.01
N GLU A 57 -19.41 -16.89 -9.74
CA GLU A 57 -18.64 -17.61 -10.76
C GLU A 57 -19.52 -18.20 -11.87
N GLN A 58 -20.74 -18.65 -11.55
CA GLN A 58 -21.70 -19.12 -12.54
C GLN A 58 -22.25 -17.98 -13.40
N VAL A 59 -22.62 -16.86 -12.78
CA VAL A 59 -23.12 -15.68 -13.50
C VAL A 59 -22.02 -15.08 -14.38
N ALA A 60 -20.77 -15.07 -13.92
CA ALA A 60 -19.61 -14.55 -14.65
C ALA A 60 -19.38 -15.23 -16.01
N LYS A 61 -19.83 -16.50 -16.18
CA LYS A 61 -19.77 -17.19 -17.46
C LYS A 61 -20.67 -16.56 -18.53
N LYS A 62 -21.72 -15.85 -18.13
CA LYS A 62 -22.70 -15.20 -19.01
C LYS A 62 -22.54 -13.67 -19.01
N ASP A 63 -22.25 -13.09 -17.85
CA ASP A 63 -21.99 -11.65 -17.68
C ASP A 63 -20.67 -11.42 -16.93
N PRO A 64 -19.55 -11.26 -17.66
CA PRO A 64 -18.25 -11.00 -17.05
C PRO A 64 -18.19 -9.72 -16.20
N ASN A 65 -19.11 -8.77 -16.38
CA ASN A 65 -19.12 -7.51 -15.63
C ASN A 65 -19.34 -7.70 -14.13
N ILE A 66 -19.90 -8.85 -13.72
CA ILE A 66 -20.02 -9.21 -12.30
C ILE A 66 -18.66 -9.37 -11.62
N LEU A 67 -17.59 -9.64 -12.38
CA LEU A 67 -16.23 -9.71 -11.86
C LEU A 67 -15.49 -8.36 -11.91
N SER A 68 -16.07 -7.33 -12.53
CA SER A 68 -15.44 -6.01 -12.60
C SER A 68 -15.17 -5.45 -11.21
N SER A 69 -13.99 -4.89 -10.98
CA SER A 69 -13.64 -4.25 -9.71
C SER A 69 -14.44 -2.97 -9.46
N TYR A 70 -15.12 -2.43 -10.48
CA TYR A 70 -15.84 -1.16 -10.45
C TYR A 70 -17.37 -1.33 -10.53
N SER A 71 -17.89 -2.44 -10.00
CA SER A 71 -19.33 -2.72 -9.92
C SER A 71 -19.75 -3.22 -8.55
N VAL A 72 -20.96 -2.88 -8.12
CA VAL A 72 -21.65 -3.50 -6.99
C VAL A 72 -22.42 -4.70 -7.50
N ILE A 73 -22.43 -5.78 -6.72
CA ILE A 73 -23.25 -6.95 -7.00
C ILE A 73 -24.52 -6.86 -6.14
N GLU A 74 -25.70 -6.93 -6.77
CA GLU A 74 -26.99 -6.90 -6.08
C GLU A 74 -27.87 -8.08 -6.52
N LYS A 75 -28.85 -8.44 -5.68
CA LYS A 75 -29.90 -9.40 -6.04
C LYS A 75 -31.15 -8.66 -6.49
N LEU A 76 -31.56 -8.85 -7.74
CA LEU A 76 -32.82 -8.38 -8.30
C LEU A 76 -33.65 -9.60 -8.73
N ASP A 77 -34.85 -9.75 -8.18
CA ASP A 77 -35.75 -10.89 -8.45
C ASP A 77 -35.06 -12.26 -8.29
N GLY A 78 -34.20 -12.37 -7.27
CA GLY A 78 -33.45 -13.59 -6.97
C GLY A 78 -32.24 -13.84 -7.88
N LYS A 79 -31.91 -12.95 -8.82
CA LYS A 79 -30.74 -13.06 -9.72
C LYS A 79 -29.67 -12.04 -9.36
N LEU A 80 -28.40 -12.44 -9.40
CA LEU A 80 -27.29 -11.50 -9.27
C LEU A 80 -27.15 -10.63 -10.51
N ILE A 81 -27.03 -9.33 -10.30
CA ILE A 81 -26.72 -8.33 -11.33
C ILE A 81 -25.51 -7.49 -10.91
N ALA A 82 -24.77 -6.99 -11.90
CA ALA A 82 -23.65 -6.08 -11.70
C ALA A 82 -24.07 -4.65 -12.05
N ILE A 83 -24.01 -3.74 -11.06
CA ILE A 83 -24.32 -2.33 -11.27
C ILE A 83 -23.01 -1.53 -11.25
N PRO A 84 -22.64 -0.85 -12.34
CA PRO A 84 -21.43 -0.03 -12.37
C PRO A 84 -21.43 1.06 -11.29
N TYR A 85 -20.27 1.34 -10.70
CA TYR A 85 -20.14 2.33 -9.62
C TYR A 85 -20.62 3.72 -10.00
N HIS A 86 -20.30 4.19 -11.21
CA HIS A 86 -20.72 5.49 -11.70
C HIS A 86 -22.25 5.63 -11.77
N VAL A 87 -22.98 4.52 -11.99
CA VAL A 87 -24.44 4.47 -11.93
C VAL A 87 -24.91 4.38 -10.49
N LYS A 88 -24.40 3.40 -9.73
CA LYS A 88 -24.83 3.11 -8.34
C LYS A 88 -24.67 4.33 -7.43
N TYR A 89 -23.56 5.06 -7.57
CA TYR A 89 -23.20 6.16 -6.69
C TYR A 89 -23.34 7.55 -7.34
N ALA A 90 -24.01 7.65 -8.51
CA ALA A 90 -24.09 8.87 -9.31
C ALA A 90 -24.40 10.15 -8.51
N LYS A 91 -25.38 10.06 -7.58
CA LYS A 91 -25.78 11.18 -6.70
C LYS A 91 -24.62 11.74 -5.88
N PHE A 92 -23.72 10.88 -5.40
CA PHE A 92 -22.56 11.30 -4.60
C PHE A 92 -21.36 11.66 -5.46
N LEU A 93 -21.21 11.04 -6.63
CA LEU A 93 -20.08 11.25 -7.53
C LEU A 93 -20.16 12.58 -8.30
N LYS A 94 -21.37 13.05 -8.62
CA LYS A 94 -21.57 14.31 -9.35
C LYS A 94 -20.95 15.52 -8.63
N PRO A 95 -21.23 15.79 -7.33
CA PRO A 95 -20.57 16.90 -6.62
C PRO A 95 -19.04 16.79 -6.55
N ILE A 96 -18.51 15.57 -6.47
CA ILE A 96 -17.05 15.34 -6.48
C ILE A 96 -16.48 15.75 -7.84
N ALA A 97 -17.08 15.29 -8.93
CA ALA A 97 -16.65 15.61 -10.29
C ALA A 97 -16.71 17.13 -10.55
N GLU A 98 -17.76 17.82 -10.10
CA GLU A 98 -17.90 19.28 -10.20
C GLU A 98 -16.74 20.01 -9.50
N LYS A 99 -16.37 19.58 -8.29
CA LYS A 99 -15.23 20.15 -7.55
C LYS A 99 -13.88 19.92 -8.23
N LEU A 100 -13.68 18.75 -8.84
CA LEU A 100 -12.47 18.48 -9.62
C LEU A 100 -12.41 19.31 -10.90
N GLU A 101 -13.54 19.55 -11.57
CA GLU A 101 -13.64 20.45 -12.72
C GLU A 101 -13.38 21.91 -12.35
N GLU A 102 -13.90 22.38 -11.20
CA GLU A 102 -13.58 23.71 -10.66
C GLU A 102 -12.08 23.85 -10.41
N ALA A 103 -11.47 22.89 -9.72
CA ALA A 103 -10.03 22.88 -9.45
C ALA A 103 -9.20 22.84 -10.75
N ALA A 104 -9.65 22.07 -11.74
CA ALA A 104 -9.00 21.94 -13.03
C ALA A 104 -9.05 23.22 -13.88
N LYS A 105 -10.13 24.00 -13.78
CA LYS A 105 -10.25 25.31 -14.44
C LYS A 105 -9.41 26.37 -13.75
N LEU A 106 -9.26 26.26 -12.43
CA LEU A 106 -8.55 27.25 -11.64
C LEU A 106 -7.02 27.07 -11.71
N THR A 107 -6.51 25.83 -11.69
CA THR A 107 -5.07 25.59 -11.63
C THR A 107 -4.31 26.13 -12.83
N GLU A 108 -3.20 26.82 -12.58
CA GLU A 108 -2.27 27.28 -13.62
C GLU A 108 -1.44 26.13 -14.21
N ASN A 109 -1.36 24.98 -13.53
CA ASN A 109 -0.67 23.79 -14.03
C ASN A 109 -1.57 23.01 -15.01
N LYS A 110 -1.31 23.18 -16.31
CA LYS A 110 -2.10 22.58 -17.40
C LYS A 110 -2.10 21.04 -17.39
N GLU A 111 -0.98 20.40 -17.04
CA GLU A 111 -0.91 18.93 -16.98
C GLU A 111 -1.77 18.40 -15.83
N PHE A 112 -1.66 19.02 -14.65
CA PHE A 112 -2.46 18.69 -13.47
C PHE A 112 -3.95 18.94 -13.71
N GLY A 113 -4.31 20.11 -14.24
CA GLY A 113 -5.70 20.44 -14.59
C GLY A 113 -6.30 19.46 -15.60
N LYS A 114 -5.54 19.04 -16.62
CA LYS A 114 -6.02 18.01 -17.57
C LYS A 114 -6.30 16.68 -16.87
N ALA A 115 -5.42 16.25 -15.96
CA ALA A 115 -5.60 15.01 -15.22
C ALA A 115 -6.82 15.06 -14.30
N LEU A 116 -7.07 16.20 -13.64
CA LEU A 116 -8.28 16.42 -12.83
C LEU A 116 -9.57 16.32 -13.65
N LYS A 117 -9.62 16.88 -14.87
CA LYS A 117 -10.80 16.74 -15.76
C LYS A 117 -11.07 15.29 -16.16
N ILE A 118 -10.01 14.55 -16.50
CA ILE A 118 -10.13 13.14 -16.84
C ILE A 118 -10.63 12.34 -15.64
N GLN A 119 -10.11 12.62 -14.44
CA GLN A 119 -10.59 12.01 -13.20
C GLN A 119 -12.06 12.34 -12.93
N ALA A 120 -12.47 13.60 -13.10
CA ALA A 120 -13.85 14.04 -12.93
C ALA A 120 -14.80 13.29 -13.89
N LYS A 121 -14.42 13.19 -15.16
CA LYS A 121 -15.17 12.45 -16.19
C LYS A 121 -15.29 10.96 -15.83
N ALA A 122 -14.20 10.32 -15.39
CA ALA A 122 -14.21 8.91 -15.00
C ALA A 122 -15.14 8.61 -13.82
N LEU A 123 -15.34 9.56 -12.89
CA LEU A 123 -16.34 9.40 -11.83
C LEU A 123 -17.78 9.35 -12.36
N LEU A 124 -18.05 9.98 -13.51
CA LEU A 124 -19.40 10.07 -14.11
C LEU A 124 -19.69 8.95 -15.13
N ASP A 125 -18.66 8.43 -15.81
CA ASP A 125 -18.84 7.43 -16.88
C ASP A 125 -18.08 6.10 -16.65
N GLY A 126 -17.38 5.96 -15.52
CA GLY A 126 -16.69 4.73 -15.15
C GLY A 126 -15.38 4.45 -15.88
N THR A 127 -14.82 5.41 -16.62
CA THR A 127 -13.55 5.26 -17.36
C THR A 127 -12.29 5.31 -16.49
N TYR A 128 -12.30 4.63 -15.33
CA TYR A 128 -11.25 4.71 -14.31
C TYR A 128 -9.84 4.33 -14.79
N GLU A 129 -9.73 3.33 -15.69
CA GLU A 129 -8.43 2.96 -16.27
C GLU A 129 -7.80 4.10 -17.09
N GLN A 130 -8.61 4.89 -17.79
CA GLN A 130 -8.13 6.05 -18.54
C GLN A 130 -7.63 7.14 -17.60
N ALA A 131 -8.30 7.32 -16.46
CA ALA A 131 -7.88 8.26 -15.44
C ALA A 131 -6.57 7.83 -14.76
N ILE A 132 -6.41 6.54 -14.42
CA ILE A 132 -5.14 5.99 -13.92
C ILE A 132 -4.01 6.23 -14.93
N ALA A 133 -4.23 5.90 -16.21
CA ALA A 133 -3.25 6.09 -17.26
C ALA A 133 -2.90 7.56 -17.50
N ALA A 134 -3.84 8.49 -17.31
CA ALA A 134 -3.59 9.92 -17.37
C ALA A 134 -2.78 10.40 -16.16
N TRP A 135 -3.13 9.95 -14.96
CA TRP A 135 -2.45 10.33 -13.71
C TRP A 135 -0.99 9.89 -13.71
N LEU A 136 -0.71 8.67 -14.15
CA LEU A 136 0.66 8.15 -14.27
C LEU A 136 1.55 8.96 -15.23
N LYS A 137 1.00 9.85 -16.06
CA LYS A 137 1.77 10.75 -16.93
C LYS A 137 2.09 12.09 -16.28
N VAL A 138 1.35 12.47 -15.24
CA VAL A 138 1.55 13.74 -14.52
C VAL A 138 2.96 13.78 -13.93
N LYS A 139 3.61 14.92 -14.07
CA LYS A 139 4.90 15.20 -13.43
C LYS A 139 4.67 15.65 -11.99
N PRO A 140 5.62 15.40 -11.08
CA PRO A 140 5.51 15.88 -9.70
C PRO A 140 5.18 17.38 -9.66
N TYR A 141 4.14 17.72 -8.91
CA TYR A 141 3.65 19.08 -8.71
C TYR A 141 3.46 19.33 -7.22
N ILE A 142 3.45 20.59 -6.79
CA ILE A 142 3.38 20.94 -5.36
C ILE A 142 2.08 20.46 -4.71
N LEU A 143 0.98 20.36 -5.48
CA LEU A 143 -0.28 19.78 -5.04
C LEU A 143 -0.43 18.38 -5.63
N ASP A 144 -0.93 17.45 -4.83
CA ASP A 144 -1.21 16.09 -5.29
C ASP A 144 -2.47 15.52 -4.62
N ILE A 145 -3.15 14.63 -5.34
CA ILE A 145 -4.41 14.02 -4.94
C ILE A 145 -4.54 12.64 -5.58
N SER A 146 -5.11 11.70 -4.86
CA SER A 146 -5.75 10.51 -5.45
C SER A 146 -7.19 10.49 -4.98
N ILE A 147 -8.15 10.31 -5.88
CA ILE A 147 -9.57 10.34 -5.55
C ILE A 147 -10.37 9.44 -6.48
N GLY A 148 -11.09 8.46 -5.92
CA GLY A 148 -11.90 7.52 -6.70
C GLY A 148 -11.78 6.08 -6.17
N PRO A 149 -12.30 5.10 -6.93
CA PRO A 149 -12.20 3.70 -6.56
C PRO A 149 -10.78 3.19 -6.88
N VAL A 150 -10.12 2.59 -5.89
CA VAL A 150 -8.78 2.00 -6.03
C VAL A 150 -8.81 0.57 -5.52
N GLU A 151 -8.18 -0.34 -6.26
CA GLU A 151 -7.99 -1.73 -5.86
C GLU A 151 -6.89 -1.82 -4.79
N HIS A 152 -7.12 -2.63 -3.76
CA HIS A 152 -6.13 -2.97 -2.74
C HIS A 152 -6.20 -4.47 -2.44
N PHE A 153 -5.06 -5.14 -2.26
CA PHE A 153 -5.05 -6.56 -1.87
C PHE A 153 -5.67 -6.80 -0.49
N ASP A 154 -5.46 -5.85 0.44
CA ASP A 154 -6.02 -5.91 1.79
C ASP A 154 -7.52 -5.58 1.80
N ASP A 155 -8.01 -4.86 0.80
CA ASP A 155 -9.43 -4.50 0.71
C ASP A 155 -10.22 -5.56 -0.06
N GLN A 156 -10.49 -6.67 0.62
CA GLN A 156 -11.32 -7.73 0.09
C GLN A 156 -12.79 -7.59 0.50
N LEU A 157 -13.25 -6.38 0.88
CA LEU A 157 -14.60 -6.15 1.38
C LEU A 157 -15.70 -6.76 0.47
N PHE A 158 -15.42 -6.95 -0.83
CA PHE A 158 -16.39 -7.43 -1.81
C PHE A 158 -15.86 -8.47 -2.81
N SER A 159 -14.87 -9.31 -2.48
CA SER A 159 -14.30 -10.28 -3.43
C SER A 159 -13.56 -9.65 -4.62
N GLY A 160 -12.69 -8.67 -4.35
CA GLY A 160 -11.84 -8.04 -5.38
C GLY A 160 -12.43 -6.78 -6.01
N LYS A 161 -13.41 -6.13 -5.39
CA LYS A 161 -13.88 -4.81 -5.82
C LYS A 161 -13.01 -3.70 -5.27
N ALA A 162 -12.88 -2.63 -6.04
CA ALA A 162 -12.17 -1.42 -5.66
C ALA A 162 -12.99 -0.61 -4.64
N SER A 163 -12.31 0.10 -3.74
CA SER A 163 -12.95 0.94 -2.73
C SER A 163 -12.70 2.41 -2.99
N TYR A 164 -13.73 3.22 -2.78
CA TYR A 164 -13.63 4.66 -2.85
C TYR A 164 -12.76 5.19 -1.71
N GLN A 165 -11.81 6.01 -2.10
CA GLN A 165 -10.91 6.67 -1.20
C GLN A 165 -10.47 8.02 -1.75
N ALA A 166 -9.95 8.86 -0.87
CA ALA A 166 -9.08 9.93 -1.31
C ALA A 166 -7.93 10.17 -0.36
N TRP A 167 -6.88 10.73 -0.93
CA TRP A 167 -5.90 11.50 -0.18
C TRP A 167 -5.60 12.81 -0.89
N VAL A 168 -5.33 13.86 -0.12
CA VAL A 168 -4.93 15.19 -0.63
C VAL A 168 -3.69 15.62 0.14
N GLY A 169 -2.69 16.17 -0.54
CA GLY A 169 -1.48 16.63 0.12
C GLY A 169 -0.59 17.50 -0.75
N THR A 170 0.58 17.81 -0.22
CA THR A 170 1.61 18.58 -0.91
C THR A 170 2.89 17.77 -1.10
N LEU A 171 3.62 18.01 -2.18
CA LEU A 171 4.88 17.32 -2.46
C LEU A 171 5.97 17.70 -1.44
N ASP A 172 6.48 16.70 -0.72
CA ASP A 172 7.73 16.83 0.02
C ASP A 172 8.90 16.66 -0.96
N THR A 173 9.52 17.78 -1.32
CA THR A 173 10.60 17.80 -2.31
C THR A 173 11.86 17.07 -1.80
N GLU A 174 12.18 17.18 -0.51
CA GLU A 174 13.38 16.53 0.04
C GLU A 174 13.17 15.03 0.23
N GLY A 175 12.02 14.64 0.77
CA GLY A 175 11.59 13.25 0.85
C GLY A 175 11.56 12.58 -0.52
N THR A 176 10.99 13.27 -1.52
CA THR A 176 10.94 12.79 -2.90
C THR A 176 12.33 12.61 -3.50
N LYS A 177 13.26 13.56 -3.30
CA LYS A 177 14.66 13.40 -3.75
C LYS A 177 15.33 12.19 -3.10
N ARG A 178 15.12 12.01 -1.79
CA ARG A 178 15.67 10.88 -1.03
C ARG A 178 15.14 9.53 -1.53
N LEU A 179 13.82 9.45 -1.73
CA LEU A 179 13.16 8.25 -2.25
C LEU A 179 13.62 7.91 -3.67
N ASN A 180 13.77 8.92 -4.54
CA ASN A 180 14.31 8.70 -5.88
C ASN A 180 15.78 8.27 -5.85
N ARG A 181 16.60 8.74 -4.90
CA ARG A 181 17.97 8.21 -4.72
C ARG A 181 17.95 6.72 -4.36
N TYR A 182 17.05 6.29 -3.48
CA TYR A 182 16.88 4.87 -3.14
C TYR A 182 16.44 4.06 -4.35
N LYS A 183 15.46 4.57 -5.09
CA LYS A 183 14.98 3.97 -6.34
C LYS A 183 16.12 3.78 -7.35
N THR A 184 16.90 4.81 -7.62
CA THR A 184 18.00 4.74 -8.59
C THR A 184 19.04 3.67 -8.22
N ILE A 185 19.48 3.64 -6.96
CA ILE A 185 20.50 2.68 -6.49
C ILE A 185 19.96 1.24 -6.53
N THR A 186 18.72 1.04 -6.08
CA THR A 186 18.13 -0.30 -6.07
C THR A 186 17.91 -0.83 -7.48
N LEU A 187 17.50 0.05 -8.42
CA LEU A 187 17.27 -0.33 -9.81
C LEU A 187 18.58 -0.56 -10.58
N SER A 188 19.65 0.17 -10.27
CA SER A 188 20.95 0.03 -10.94
C SER A 188 21.69 -1.25 -10.54
N ALA A 189 21.58 -1.67 -9.28
CA ALA A 189 22.21 -2.90 -8.75
C ALA A 189 21.49 -4.20 -9.18
N ARG A 190 20.84 -4.18 -10.35
CA ARG A 190 19.95 -5.24 -10.88
C ARG A 190 20.60 -6.61 -10.74
N ARG A 191 20.00 -7.46 -9.90
CA ARG A 191 20.25 -8.91 -9.98
C ARG A 191 19.39 -9.50 -11.11
N LYS A 192 19.89 -10.55 -11.75
CA LYS A 192 19.06 -11.40 -12.61
C LYS A 192 17.95 -11.98 -11.72
N ALA A 193 16.69 -11.81 -12.13
CA ALA A 193 15.57 -12.49 -11.48
C ALA A 193 15.77 -13.99 -11.61
N LEU A 194 15.31 -14.76 -10.62
CA LEU A 194 15.46 -16.22 -10.63
C LEU A 194 14.84 -16.83 -11.90
N GLU A 195 13.62 -16.40 -12.25
CA GLU A 195 12.95 -16.72 -13.51
C GLU A 195 12.67 -15.44 -14.29
N ALA A 196 13.66 -14.99 -15.06
CA ALA A 196 13.58 -13.70 -15.77
C ALA A 196 12.44 -13.62 -16.80
N GLN A 197 12.00 -14.74 -17.37
CA GLN A 197 10.92 -14.79 -18.37
C GLN A 197 9.52 -14.57 -17.77
N GLU A 198 9.36 -14.92 -16.50
CA GLU A 198 8.09 -14.78 -15.77
C GLU A 198 7.91 -13.38 -15.18
N ARG A 199 9.01 -12.65 -14.99
CA ARG A 199 8.98 -11.29 -14.45
C ARG A 199 8.52 -10.28 -15.50
N ILE A 200 7.70 -9.34 -15.09
CA ILE A 200 7.29 -8.20 -15.89
C ILE A 200 8.39 -7.13 -15.84
N ASP A 201 8.78 -6.61 -16.99
CA ASP A 201 9.69 -5.46 -17.07
C ASP A 201 8.89 -4.16 -17.13
N ASN A 202 8.95 -3.37 -16.06
CA ASN A 202 8.29 -2.08 -15.89
C ASN A 202 9.19 -1.06 -15.17
N LEU A 203 10.46 -1.41 -14.95
CA LEU A 203 11.37 -0.70 -14.05
C LEU A 203 11.73 0.70 -14.55
N ASP A 204 11.76 0.89 -15.87
CA ASP A 204 11.93 2.18 -16.55
C ASP A 204 10.75 3.14 -16.34
N LYS A 205 9.61 2.61 -15.87
CA LYS A 205 8.34 3.36 -15.68
C LYS A 205 7.93 3.46 -14.22
N VAL A 206 8.86 3.28 -13.27
CA VAL A 206 8.59 3.43 -11.84
C VAL A 206 8.81 4.88 -11.40
N LYS A 207 7.73 5.54 -10.98
CA LYS A 207 7.74 6.86 -10.35
C LYS A 207 7.71 6.72 -8.83
N ALA A 208 8.24 7.72 -8.13
CA ALA A 208 8.24 7.72 -6.68
C ALA A 208 8.19 9.15 -6.14
N LYS A 209 7.31 9.38 -5.16
CA LYS A 209 7.13 10.68 -4.49
C LYS A 209 6.83 10.52 -3.01
N THR A 210 7.14 11.57 -2.25
CA THR A 210 6.77 11.70 -0.84
C THR A 210 5.80 12.86 -0.71
N ILE A 211 4.73 12.66 0.06
CA ILE A 211 3.63 13.59 0.24
C ILE A 211 3.45 13.92 1.71
N ASP A 212 3.34 15.23 1.98
CA ASP A 212 2.78 15.77 3.21
C ASP A 212 1.25 15.79 3.09
N VAL A 213 0.60 14.81 3.70
CA VAL A 213 -0.84 14.54 3.60
C VAL A 213 -1.61 15.52 4.45
N ILE A 214 -2.61 16.17 3.87
CA ILE A 214 -3.59 17.04 4.54
C ILE A 214 -4.82 16.26 4.96
N LEU A 215 -5.30 15.38 4.08
CA LEU A 215 -6.56 14.66 4.27
C LEU A 215 -6.43 13.24 3.74
N PHE A 216 -6.93 12.27 4.51
CA PHE A 216 -7.33 10.94 4.05
C PHE A 216 -8.84 10.77 4.25
N SER A 217 -9.53 10.19 3.28
CA SER A 217 -10.94 9.83 3.40
C SER A 217 -11.27 8.50 2.73
N GLY A 218 -12.42 7.93 3.08
CA GLY A 218 -12.84 6.61 2.62
C GLY A 218 -11.87 5.53 3.11
N PHE A 219 -11.52 4.59 2.22
CA PHE A 219 -10.64 3.48 2.60
C PHE A 219 -9.25 3.92 3.09
N MET A 220 -8.66 4.99 2.53
CA MET A 220 -7.36 5.51 3.02
C MET A 220 -7.38 5.89 4.50
N ALA A 221 -8.50 6.45 4.99
CA ALA A 221 -8.67 6.82 6.40
C ALA A 221 -8.78 5.60 7.31
N LYS A 222 -9.37 4.50 6.82
CA LYS A 222 -9.44 3.23 7.57
C LYS A 222 -8.13 2.50 7.60
N ALA A 223 -7.50 2.34 6.44
CA ALA A 223 -6.26 1.58 6.30
C ALA A 223 -5.04 2.31 6.89
N LYS A 224 -5.05 3.65 6.89
CA LYS A 224 -3.95 4.50 7.38
C LYS A 224 -2.59 4.05 6.80
N PHE A 225 -2.54 3.85 5.49
CA PHE A 225 -1.33 3.46 4.80
C PHE A 225 -0.25 4.54 4.94
N VAL A 226 0.99 4.10 5.12
CA VAL A 226 2.17 4.99 5.18
C VAL A 226 2.87 5.03 3.81
N GLY A 227 2.70 4.00 3.01
CA GLY A 227 3.17 3.90 1.64
C GLY A 227 2.14 3.14 0.80
N VAL A 228 2.12 3.43 -0.50
CA VAL A 228 1.33 2.70 -1.50
C VAL A 228 2.11 2.63 -2.82
N ASN A 229 1.85 1.61 -3.63
CA ASN A 229 2.34 1.46 -5.00
C ASN A 229 1.15 1.15 -5.93
N PHE A 230 0.81 2.10 -6.81
CA PHE A 230 -0.31 1.96 -7.73
C PHE A 230 0.09 2.13 -9.19
N PRO A 231 -0.63 1.51 -10.14
CA PRO A 231 -1.74 0.56 -9.95
C PRO A 231 -1.25 -0.84 -9.61
N MET A 232 -2.16 -1.71 -9.17
CA MET A 232 -1.82 -3.10 -8.79
C MET A 232 -1.99 -4.09 -9.94
N ASN A 233 -2.86 -3.77 -10.91
CA ASN A 233 -3.07 -4.60 -12.08
C ASN A 233 -1.80 -4.67 -12.95
N ILE A 234 -1.26 -5.87 -13.10
CA ILE A 234 0.00 -6.13 -13.82
C ILE A 234 -0.05 -5.68 -15.29
N ASN A 235 -1.18 -5.81 -15.98
CA ASN A 235 -1.31 -5.37 -17.37
C ASN A 235 -1.24 -3.84 -17.46
N THR A 236 -1.88 -3.14 -16.52
CA THR A 236 -1.79 -1.68 -16.40
C THR A 236 -0.38 -1.24 -16.07
N VAL A 237 0.29 -1.91 -15.13
CA VAL A 237 1.70 -1.64 -14.77
C VAL A 237 2.64 -1.85 -15.95
N LYS A 238 2.51 -2.95 -16.70
CA LYS A 238 3.30 -3.22 -17.90
C LYS A 238 3.17 -2.10 -18.94
N LYS A 239 1.94 -1.60 -19.12
CA LYS A 239 1.64 -0.58 -20.14
C LYS A 239 2.08 0.81 -19.70
N TYR A 240 1.73 1.23 -18.49
CA TYR A 240 1.81 2.62 -18.04
C TYR A 240 2.83 2.88 -16.92
N GLY A 241 3.38 1.84 -16.30
CA GLY A 241 4.24 1.95 -15.13
C GLY A 241 3.48 1.95 -13.82
N SER A 242 4.19 2.29 -12.74
CA SER A 242 3.63 2.41 -11.40
C SER A 242 4.21 3.62 -10.67
N GLU A 243 3.50 4.09 -9.65
CA GLU A 243 3.92 5.21 -8.81
C GLU A 243 3.86 4.82 -7.33
N ILE A 244 5.02 4.95 -6.69
CA ILE A 244 5.17 4.78 -5.25
C ILE A 244 4.91 6.12 -4.58
N THR A 245 4.03 6.13 -3.59
CA THR A 245 3.74 7.32 -2.78
C THR A 245 3.98 7.01 -1.31
N ILE A 246 4.87 7.76 -0.66
CA ILE A 246 5.14 7.68 0.78
C ILE A 246 4.51 8.88 1.49
N PHE A 247 3.86 8.65 2.62
CA PHE A 247 3.11 9.66 3.37
C PHE A 247 3.77 9.96 4.72
N ASN A 248 4.10 11.22 4.97
CA ASN A 248 4.81 11.62 6.19
C ASN A 248 3.94 11.53 7.46
N GLN A 249 2.70 12.00 7.41
CA GLN A 249 1.85 12.14 8.60
C GLN A 249 1.23 10.82 9.09
N PRO A 250 0.76 9.91 8.20
CA PRO A 250 0.34 8.57 8.60
C PRO A 250 1.44 7.76 9.30
N ASN A 251 2.72 8.03 8.99
CA ASN A 251 3.84 7.41 9.69
C ASN A 251 3.84 7.73 11.20
N ASP A 252 3.57 8.98 11.56
CA ASP A 252 3.56 9.40 12.96
C ASP A 252 2.39 8.77 13.73
N LEU A 253 1.23 8.62 13.08
CA LEU A 253 0.11 7.83 13.62
C LEU A 253 0.52 6.37 13.84
N ARG A 254 1.14 5.74 12.84
CA ARG A 254 1.62 4.35 12.91
C ARG A 254 2.60 4.16 14.06
N LEU A 255 3.51 5.11 14.27
CA LEU A 255 4.47 5.06 15.36
C LEU A 255 3.80 5.11 16.72
N LYS A 256 2.89 6.06 16.91
CA LYS A 256 2.16 6.27 18.16
C LYS A 256 1.27 5.08 18.50
N GLU A 257 0.49 4.59 17.54
CA GLU A 257 -0.53 3.56 17.75
C GLU A 257 0.06 2.15 17.82
N GLN A 258 1.20 1.89 17.16
CA GLN A 258 1.66 0.51 16.91
C GLN A 258 3.14 0.29 17.24
N ILE A 259 4.04 1.08 16.65
CA ILE A 259 5.48 0.78 16.71
C ILE A 259 6.08 1.09 18.07
N MET A 260 5.85 2.28 18.63
CA MET A 260 6.45 2.69 19.90
C MET A 260 5.93 1.87 21.10
N PRO A 261 4.62 1.60 21.24
CA PRO A 261 4.14 0.70 22.29
C PRO A 261 4.75 -0.70 22.16
N THR A 262 4.88 -1.22 20.93
CA THR A 262 5.50 -2.54 20.73
C THR A 262 6.99 -2.52 21.06
N PHE A 263 7.71 -1.47 20.63
CA PHE A 263 9.13 -1.27 20.93
C PHE A 263 9.40 -1.26 22.45
N GLN A 264 8.53 -0.59 23.22
CA GLN A 264 8.61 -0.55 24.68
C GLN A 264 8.34 -1.92 25.33
N ASN A 265 7.45 -2.72 24.74
CA ASN A 265 7.02 -4.01 25.29
C ASN A 265 7.98 -5.15 24.98
N ILE A 266 8.57 -5.20 23.78
CA ILE A 266 9.34 -6.37 23.33
C ILE A 266 10.85 -6.25 23.57
N PHE A 267 11.38 -5.05 23.80
CA PHE A 267 12.82 -4.82 23.99
C PHE A 267 13.19 -4.34 25.39
N SER A 268 14.38 -4.76 25.86
CA SER A 268 14.92 -4.36 27.17
C SER A 268 15.21 -2.85 27.25
N LYS A 269 15.20 -2.28 28.46
CA LYS A 269 15.56 -0.86 28.67
C LYS A 269 16.92 -0.52 28.08
N PHE A 270 17.91 -1.41 28.24
CA PHE A 270 19.26 -1.24 27.68
C PHE A 270 19.24 -1.18 26.15
N PHE A 271 18.57 -2.14 25.48
CA PHE A 271 18.45 -2.13 24.02
C PHE A 271 17.74 -0.85 23.52
N ARG A 272 16.67 -0.45 24.21
CA ARG A 272 15.92 0.77 23.87
C ARG A 272 16.76 2.03 23.99
N GLY A 273 17.70 2.09 24.95
CA GLY A 273 18.63 3.21 25.10
C GLY A 273 19.53 3.43 23.89
N GLY A 274 19.66 2.44 23.01
CA GLY A 274 20.42 2.56 21.76
C GLY A 274 19.70 3.29 20.64
N PHE A 275 18.40 3.57 20.73
CA PHE A 275 17.63 4.20 19.64
C PHE A 275 16.82 5.39 20.14
N SER A 276 16.99 6.54 19.51
CA SER A 276 16.12 7.69 19.75
C SER A 276 14.74 7.48 19.10
N SER A 277 13.73 8.23 19.56
CA SER A 277 12.42 8.25 18.89
C SER A 277 12.53 8.65 17.41
N GLU A 278 13.50 9.50 17.07
CA GLU A 278 13.74 9.92 15.69
C GLU A 278 14.32 8.80 14.83
N ASP A 279 15.20 7.97 15.41
CA ASP A 279 15.74 6.78 14.73
C ASP A 279 14.62 5.79 14.38
N ILE A 280 13.73 5.50 15.33
CA ILE A 280 12.57 4.63 15.10
C ILE A 280 11.63 5.27 14.07
N ARG A 281 11.38 6.58 14.17
CA ARG A 281 10.50 7.29 13.24
C ARG A 281 11.00 7.23 11.81
N ARG A 282 12.26 7.60 11.56
CA ARG A 282 12.85 7.55 10.22
C ARG A 282 13.14 6.12 9.77
N GLY A 283 13.42 5.21 10.70
CA GLY A 283 13.58 3.79 10.42
C GLY A 283 12.31 3.19 9.83
N ASN A 284 11.13 3.55 10.37
CA ASN A 284 9.84 3.10 9.84
C ASN A 284 9.58 3.64 8.42
N LEU A 285 9.81 4.95 8.17
CA LEU A 285 9.67 5.53 6.83
C LEU A 285 10.58 4.86 5.80
N ARG A 286 11.87 4.64 6.14
CA ARG A 286 12.83 4.02 5.21
C ARG A 286 12.49 2.57 4.91
N TYR A 287 12.12 1.79 5.93
CA TYR A 287 11.68 0.41 5.74
C TYR A 287 10.48 0.36 4.80
N ILE A 288 9.46 1.19 5.02
CA ILE A 288 8.25 1.22 4.19
C ILE A 288 8.59 1.68 2.77
N ALA A 289 9.44 2.71 2.61
CA ALA A 289 9.92 3.13 1.30
C ALA A 289 10.57 2.00 0.50
N LEU A 290 11.38 1.16 1.13
CA LEU A 290 11.99 0.01 0.47
C LEU A 290 11.02 -1.13 0.22
N HIS A 291 10.04 -1.35 1.11
CA HIS A 291 8.94 -2.29 0.87
C HIS A 291 8.13 -1.89 -0.38
N GLU A 292 7.72 -0.62 -0.51
CA GLU A 292 6.99 -0.16 -1.68
C GLU A 292 7.83 -0.24 -2.98
N LEU A 293 9.13 0.06 -2.88
CA LEU A 293 10.07 -0.13 -3.99
C LEU A 293 10.18 -1.59 -4.39
N ALA A 294 10.24 -2.51 -3.42
CA ALA A 294 10.37 -3.94 -3.66
C ALA A 294 9.18 -4.52 -4.43
N HIS A 295 7.95 -4.03 -4.24
CA HIS A 295 6.79 -4.44 -5.05
C HIS A 295 7.06 -4.32 -6.56
N SER A 296 7.80 -3.29 -6.98
CA SER A 296 8.13 -3.07 -8.39
C SER A 296 9.04 -4.15 -9.00
N TYR A 297 9.63 -5.02 -8.18
CA TYR A 297 10.48 -6.14 -8.61
C TYR A 297 9.75 -7.48 -8.56
N LEU A 298 8.56 -7.53 -7.97
CA LEU A 298 7.85 -8.76 -7.62
C LEU A 298 6.64 -9.02 -8.52
N TYR A 299 6.56 -8.34 -9.67
CA TYR A 299 5.52 -8.60 -10.68
C TYR A 299 5.86 -9.84 -11.49
N TYR A 300 5.26 -10.97 -11.13
CA TYR A 300 5.33 -12.25 -11.86
C TYR A 300 3.97 -12.60 -12.46
N LYS A 301 3.96 -12.97 -13.75
CA LYS A 301 2.74 -13.18 -14.55
C LYS A 301 1.73 -14.13 -13.90
N ASN A 302 2.23 -15.26 -13.40
CA ASN A 302 1.41 -16.38 -12.96
C ASN A 302 1.27 -16.49 -11.44
N ALA A 303 1.90 -15.60 -10.65
CA ALA A 303 1.93 -15.71 -9.19
C ALA A 303 0.53 -15.74 -8.55
N VAL A 304 -0.37 -14.86 -9.00
CA VAL A 304 -1.76 -14.80 -8.50
C VAL A 304 -2.51 -16.10 -8.81
N ALA A 305 -2.39 -16.60 -10.05
CA ALA A 305 -3.07 -17.81 -10.49
C ALA A 305 -2.51 -19.08 -9.79
N ASN A 306 -1.19 -19.12 -9.59
CA ASN A 306 -0.51 -20.28 -9.03
C ASN A 306 -0.71 -20.37 -7.51
N LEU A 307 -0.54 -19.26 -6.77
CA LEU A 307 -0.62 -19.24 -5.31
C LEU A 307 -2.04 -19.02 -4.77
N LYS A 308 -2.96 -18.53 -5.61
CA LYS A 308 -4.38 -18.34 -5.29
C LYS A 308 -4.57 -17.50 -4.02
N ASP A 309 -5.32 -18.03 -3.04
CA ASP A 309 -5.63 -17.40 -1.75
C ASP A 309 -4.38 -17.12 -0.89
N LEU A 310 -3.26 -17.78 -1.16
CA LEU A 310 -2.01 -17.58 -0.41
C LEU A 310 -1.12 -16.48 -1.00
N PHE A 311 -1.44 -15.99 -2.20
CA PHE A 311 -0.62 -15.03 -2.94
C PHE A 311 -0.29 -13.79 -2.10
N ILE A 312 -1.31 -13.15 -1.50
CA ILE A 312 -1.15 -11.85 -0.84
C ILE A 312 -0.20 -11.95 0.36
N SER A 313 -0.36 -12.99 1.18
CA SER A 313 0.51 -13.21 2.34
C SER A 313 1.98 -13.39 1.93
N ILE A 314 2.23 -14.16 0.86
CA ILE A 314 3.58 -14.37 0.33
C ILE A 314 4.12 -13.10 -0.34
N TYR A 315 3.30 -12.40 -1.13
CA TYR A 315 3.67 -11.19 -1.87
C TYR A 315 4.07 -10.04 -0.95
N GLU A 316 3.25 -9.76 0.08
CA GLU A 316 3.54 -8.70 1.06
C GLU A 316 4.80 -9.00 1.88
N LEU A 317 4.97 -10.26 2.31
CA LEU A 317 6.18 -10.68 3.02
C LEU A 317 7.41 -10.58 2.10
N ALA A 318 7.30 -11.01 0.85
CA ALA A 318 8.37 -10.92 -0.14
C ALA A 318 8.82 -9.48 -0.34
N ALA A 319 7.89 -8.53 -0.49
CA ALA A 319 8.19 -7.11 -0.64
C ALA A 319 8.95 -6.57 0.56
N THR A 320 8.51 -6.91 1.77
CA THR A 320 9.21 -6.53 3.00
C THR A 320 10.63 -7.09 3.09
N VAL A 321 10.80 -8.40 2.92
CA VAL A 321 12.10 -9.07 3.08
C VAL A 321 13.06 -8.64 1.97
N LEU A 322 12.58 -8.50 0.74
CA LEU A 322 13.35 -7.95 -0.37
C LEU A 322 13.73 -6.48 -0.11
N GLY A 323 12.84 -5.67 0.45
CA GLY A 323 13.12 -4.30 0.85
C GLY A 323 14.26 -4.20 1.87
N LEU A 324 14.27 -5.06 2.90
CA LEU A 324 15.39 -5.14 3.85
C LEU A 324 16.71 -5.53 3.17
N ARG A 325 16.66 -6.47 2.22
CA ARG A 325 17.84 -6.85 1.43
C ARG A 325 18.33 -5.71 0.54
N MET A 326 17.42 -4.93 -0.06
CA MET A 326 17.75 -3.73 -0.84
C MET A 326 18.44 -2.66 0.01
N ALA A 327 18.15 -2.60 1.31
CA ALA A 327 18.83 -1.69 2.23
C ALA A 327 20.35 -1.93 2.29
N GLY A 328 20.80 -3.16 2.07
CA GLY A 328 22.23 -3.47 1.98
C GLY A 328 22.93 -2.76 0.82
N LEU A 329 22.24 -2.52 -0.30
CA LEU A 329 22.77 -1.76 -1.43
C LEU A 329 22.95 -0.28 -1.04
N LEU A 330 21.98 0.26 -0.30
CA LEU A 330 22.09 1.62 0.21
C LEU A 330 23.22 1.77 1.24
N LEU A 331 23.51 0.73 2.02
CA LEU A 331 24.62 0.73 2.96
C LEU A 331 25.96 0.70 2.22
N LEU A 332 26.10 -0.13 1.17
CA LEU A 332 27.32 -0.22 0.35
C LEU A 332 27.64 1.09 -0.39
N GLU A 333 26.62 1.86 -0.74
CA GLU A 333 26.72 3.16 -1.41
C GLU A 333 26.75 4.35 -0.42
N ASP A 334 26.98 4.08 0.88
CA ASP A 334 27.04 5.08 1.97
C ASP A 334 25.81 6.01 2.04
N VAL A 335 24.66 5.56 1.54
CA VAL A 335 23.40 6.32 1.53
C VAL A 335 22.66 6.20 2.87
N ILE A 336 22.86 5.08 3.55
CA ILE A 336 22.41 4.86 4.93
C ILE A 336 23.57 4.35 5.78
N THR A 337 23.52 4.60 7.08
CA THR A 337 24.49 4.02 8.03
C THR A 337 24.01 2.68 8.56
N SER A 338 24.91 1.89 9.16
CA SER A 338 24.56 0.65 9.86
C SER A 338 23.47 0.89 10.92
N LYS A 339 23.55 2.02 11.64
CA LYS A 339 22.54 2.39 12.64
C LYS A 339 21.15 2.63 12.03
N GLN A 340 21.08 3.22 10.85
CA GLN A 340 19.82 3.42 10.14
C GLN A 340 19.24 2.10 9.64
N LEU A 341 20.08 1.17 9.16
CA LEU A 341 19.66 -0.19 8.81
C LEU A 341 19.11 -0.94 10.03
N GLU A 342 19.81 -0.90 11.16
CA GLU A 342 19.32 -1.49 12.42
C GLU A 342 17.97 -0.91 12.82
N SER A 343 17.79 0.40 12.69
CA SER A 343 16.53 1.08 13.02
C SER A 343 15.37 0.61 12.14
N MET A 344 15.63 0.33 10.86
CA MET A 344 14.64 -0.26 9.93
C MET A 344 14.27 -1.69 10.33
N ILE A 345 15.26 -2.51 10.74
CA ILE A 345 15.02 -3.87 11.22
C ILE A 345 14.19 -3.84 12.50
N VAL A 346 14.53 -2.95 13.44
CA VAL A 346 13.81 -2.78 14.71
C VAL A 346 12.36 -2.38 14.47
N THR A 347 12.10 -1.40 13.60
CA THR A 347 10.73 -0.94 13.32
C THR A 347 9.91 -2.03 12.63
N PHE A 348 10.52 -2.79 11.73
CA PHE A 348 9.85 -3.93 11.11
C PHE A 348 9.54 -5.05 12.10
N LEU A 349 10.47 -5.38 13.02
CA LEU A 349 10.20 -6.32 14.11
C LEU A 349 9.02 -5.85 14.96
N CYS A 350 9.00 -4.59 15.37
CA CYS A 350 7.87 -4.02 16.11
C CYS A 350 6.56 -4.14 15.32
N ARG A 351 6.56 -3.83 14.02
CA ARG A 351 5.37 -3.98 13.18
C ARG A 351 4.90 -5.43 13.09
N SER A 352 5.85 -6.37 12.97
CA SER A 352 5.55 -7.80 12.87
C SER A 352 4.91 -8.34 14.14
N PHE A 353 5.49 -8.04 15.31
CA PHE A 353 4.93 -8.44 16.61
C PHE A 353 3.56 -7.79 16.88
N TYR A 354 3.39 -6.52 16.49
CA TYR A 354 2.09 -5.86 16.57
C TYR A 354 1.03 -6.60 15.73
N LEU A 355 1.34 -6.92 14.47
CA LEU A 355 0.43 -7.60 13.55
C LEU A 355 0.02 -8.99 14.08
N VAL A 356 1.00 -9.80 14.49
CA VAL A 356 0.74 -11.13 15.07
C VAL A 356 -0.11 -11.03 16.34
N ARG A 357 0.03 -9.98 17.15
CA ARG A 357 -0.80 -9.81 18.35
C ARG A 357 -2.24 -9.36 18.04
N GLN A 358 -2.42 -8.49 17.04
CA GLN A 358 -3.70 -7.80 16.81
C GLN A 358 -4.60 -8.43 15.75
N HIS A 359 -4.10 -9.36 14.92
CA HIS A 359 -4.86 -9.92 13.80
C HIS A 359 -6.19 -10.58 14.17
N LYS A 360 -6.34 -11.04 15.42
CA LYS A 360 -7.61 -11.61 15.92
C LYS A 360 -8.73 -10.57 16.04
N GLN A 361 -8.40 -9.28 16.00
CA GLN A 361 -9.35 -8.17 16.17
C GLN A 361 -9.69 -7.47 14.84
N ASP A 362 -8.91 -7.68 13.79
CA ASP A 362 -9.06 -6.99 12.52
C ASP A 362 -8.81 -7.93 11.32
N ARG A 363 -9.86 -8.20 10.55
CA ARG A 363 -9.82 -9.06 9.36
C ARG A 363 -8.93 -8.50 8.25
N PHE A 364 -8.75 -7.18 8.17
CA PHE A 364 -7.86 -6.55 7.18
C PHE A 364 -6.37 -6.86 7.44
N MET A 365 -6.03 -7.36 8.63
CA MET A 365 -4.64 -7.62 9.02
C MET A 365 -4.19 -9.07 8.82
N VAL A 366 -5.09 -10.00 8.48
CA VAL A 366 -4.82 -11.45 8.52
C VAL A 366 -3.64 -11.85 7.61
N ASN A 367 -3.63 -11.38 6.36
CA ASN A 367 -2.55 -11.74 5.41
C ASN A 367 -1.18 -11.19 5.86
N ARG A 368 -1.14 -9.92 6.27
CA ARG A 368 0.09 -9.28 6.76
C ARG A 368 0.56 -9.88 8.08
N ALA A 369 -0.35 -10.35 8.92
CA ALA A 369 -0.02 -11.04 10.16
C ALA A 369 0.54 -12.43 9.92
N LEU A 370 0.02 -13.18 8.96
CA LEU A 370 0.60 -14.46 8.54
C LEU A 370 2.04 -14.27 8.02
N GLY A 371 2.26 -13.29 7.13
CA GLY A 371 3.60 -12.94 6.68
C GLY A 371 4.54 -12.57 7.84
N SER A 372 4.03 -11.81 8.82
CA SER A 372 4.79 -11.45 10.03
C SER A 372 5.13 -12.65 10.91
N ALA A 373 4.22 -13.61 11.06
CA ALA A 373 4.48 -14.86 11.79
C ALA A 373 5.59 -15.67 11.12
N ILE A 374 5.49 -15.86 9.79
CA ILE A 374 6.52 -16.51 8.98
C ILE A 374 7.89 -15.85 9.19
N PHE A 375 7.96 -14.53 9.08
CA PHE A 375 9.22 -13.81 9.30
C PHE A 375 9.79 -14.06 10.70
N ILE A 376 8.98 -13.89 11.75
CA ILE A 376 9.43 -14.07 13.14
C ILE A 376 9.94 -15.50 13.36
N ASN A 377 9.21 -16.51 12.89
CA ASN A 377 9.56 -17.90 13.08
C ASN A 377 10.80 -18.30 12.27
N TYR A 378 10.94 -17.83 11.04
CA TYR A 378 12.14 -18.03 10.25
C TYR A 378 13.38 -17.43 10.94
N MET A 379 13.26 -16.21 11.48
CA MET A 379 14.35 -15.57 12.22
C MET A 379 14.66 -16.27 13.55
N ARG A 380 13.68 -16.90 14.20
CA ARG A 380 13.90 -17.73 15.39
C ARG A 380 14.64 -19.03 15.03
N GLU A 381 14.21 -19.74 13.99
CA GLU A 381 14.84 -20.98 13.53
C GLU A 381 16.32 -20.77 13.16
N SER A 382 16.65 -19.66 12.49
CA SER A 382 18.04 -19.34 12.14
C SER A 382 18.89 -18.82 13.32
N GLY A 383 18.26 -18.60 14.48
CA GLY A 383 18.86 -17.98 15.65
C GLY A 383 19.19 -16.49 15.46
N ALA A 384 18.61 -15.84 14.44
CA ALA A 384 18.68 -14.41 14.20
C ALA A 384 17.85 -13.59 15.20
N LEU A 385 16.78 -14.19 15.72
CA LEU A 385 15.92 -13.62 16.75
C LEU A 385 15.85 -14.58 17.95
N LYS A 386 16.35 -14.13 19.11
CA LYS A 386 16.27 -14.89 20.36
C LYS A 386 15.30 -14.23 21.33
N GLN A 387 14.83 -15.00 22.30
CA GLN A 387 14.04 -14.50 23.42
C GLN A 387 14.78 -14.78 24.72
N SER A 388 14.92 -13.76 25.58
CA SER A 388 15.53 -13.87 26.90
C SER A 388 14.68 -13.12 27.91
N ARG A 389 14.23 -13.82 28.96
CA ARG A 389 13.33 -13.26 30.00
C ARG A 389 12.09 -12.57 29.43
N GLY A 390 11.49 -13.16 28.40
CA GLY A 390 10.31 -12.60 27.73
C GLY A 390 10.58 -11.44 26.75
N LEU A 391 11.84 -11.01 26.61
CA LEU A 391 12.24 -9.92 25.73
C LEU A 391 12.98 -10.43 24.50
N ILE A 392 12.80 -9.73 23.39
CA ILE A 392 13.39 -10.03 22.10
C ILE A 392 14.83 -9.51 22.06
N VAL A 393 15.73 -10.34 21.57
CA VAL A 393 17.16 -10.04 21.38
C VAL A 393 17.51 -10.30 19.91
N PRO A 394 17.57 -9.25 19.07
CA PRO A 394 17.88 -9.40 17.66
C PRO A 394 19.40 -9.49 17.44
N ASN A 395 19.83 -10.36 16.54
CA ASN A 395 21.17 -10.36 15.96
C ASN A 395 21.07 -9.77 14.55
N PHE A 396 21.42 -8.48 14.40
CA PHE A 396 21.22 -7.75 13.15
C PHE A 396 21.93 -8.37 11.95
N MET A 397 23.16 -8.84 12.12
CA MET A 397 23.92 -9.50 11.06
C MET A 397 23.21 -10.79 10.60
N LYS A 398 22.78 -11.64 11.55
CA LYS A 398 22.03 -12.85 11.21
C LYS A 398 20.67 -12.54 10.60
N ILE A 399 19.96 -11.52 11.08
CA ILE A 399 18.69 -11.10 10.48
C ILE A 399 18.91 -10.72 9.02
N PHE A 400 19.96 -9.97 8.71
CA PHE A 400 20.28 -9.59 7.34
C PHE A 400 20.59 -10.79 6.45
N VAL A 401 21.41 -11.73 6.91
CA VAL A 401 21.75 -12.97 6.18
C VAL A 401 20.51 -13.86 6.00
N SER A 402 19.74 -14.12 7.06
CA SER A 402 18.52 -14.92 6.99
C SER A 402 17.45 -14.26 6.12
N SER A 403 17.38 -12.92 6.09
CA SER A 403 16.48 -12.20 5.18
C SER A 403 16.90 -12.39 3.71
N HIS A 404 18.20 -12.52 3.42
CA HIS A 404 18.65 -12.83 2.06
C HIS A 404 18.17 -14.20 1.60
N GLU A 405 18.30 -15.24 2.43
CA GLU A 405 17.83 -16.60 2.14
C GLU A 405 16.32 -16.66 2.00
N LEU A 406 15.60 -16.07 2.96
CA LEU A 406 14.14 -15.99 2.94
C LEU A 406 13.64 -15.25 1.69
N SER A 407 14.29 -14.15 1.30
CA SER A 407 13.99 -13.43 0.07
C SER A 407 14.08 -14.32 -1.17
N ASN A 408 15.10 -15.19 -1.27
CA ASN A 408 15.24 -16.10 -2.42
C ASN A 408 14.12 -17.15 -2.43
N THR A 409 13.74 -17.67 -1.26
CA THR A 409 12.64 -18.65 -1.14
C THR A 409 11.29 -18.04 -1.52
N LEU A 410 11.01 -16.83 -1.05
CA LEU A 410 9.78 -16.11 -1.39
C LEU A 410 9.73 -15.73 -2.87
N GLU A 411 10.85 -15.30 -3.45
CA GLU A 411 10.93 -15.02 -4.89
C GLU A 411 10.65 -16.28 -5.72
N ARG A 412 11.17 -17.46 -5.33
CA ARG A 412 10.85 -18.74 -5.98
C ARG A 412 9.35 -19.07 -5.94
N LEU A 413 8.71 -18.88 -4.78
CA LEU A 413 7.28 -19.10 -4.65
C LEU A 413 6.49 -18.19 -5.60
N LEU A 414 6.87 -16.91 -5.70
CA LEU A 414 6.21 -15.98 -6.60
C LEU A 414 6.50 -16.26 -8.07
N SER A 415 7.70 -16.72 -8.42
CA SER A 415 8.09 -16.92 -9.82
C SER A 415 7.50 -18.17 -10.44
N SER A 416 7.50 -19.28 -9.70
CA SER A 416 7.16 -20.60 -10.25
C SER A 416 6.54 -21.56 -9.23
N GLY A 417 6.34 -21.12 -7.98
CA GLY A 417 5.73 -21.94 -6.95
C GLY A 417 4.25 -22.24 -7.23
N THR A 418 3.79 -23.37 -6.73
CA THR A 418 2.39 -23.77 -6.71
C THR A 418 1.73 -23.37 -5.39
N ARG A 419 0.39 -23.41 -5.35
CA ARG A 419 -0.35 -23.26 -4.09
C ARG A 419 0.11 -24.27 -3.02
N GLN A 420 0.45 -25.50 -3.41
CA GLN A 420 0.91 -26.53 -2.48
C GLN A 420 2.28 -26.15 -1.88
N ASP A 421 3.21 -25.66 -2.70
CA ASP A 421 4.52 -25.20 -2.21
C ASP A 421 4.37 -24.07 -1.19
N ALA A 422 3.47 -23.10 -1.46
CA ALA A 422 3.18 -22.04 -0.52
C ALA A 422 2.51 -22.56 0.76
N GLN A 423 1.62 -23.54 0.65
CA GLN A 423 0.96 -24.17 1.80
C GLN A 423 1.98 -24.91 2.69
N ASP A 424 2.91 -25.64 2.11
CA ASP A 424 3.96 -26.37 2.85
C ASP A 424 4.92 -25.39 3.53
N PHE A 425 5.28 -24.31 2.84
CA PHE A 425 6.07 -23.23 3.41
C PHE A 425 5.36 -22.55 4.59
N ILE A 426 4.06 -22.25 4.44
CA ILE A 426 3.23 -21.68 5.51
C ILE A 426 3.05 -22.66 6.67
N LYS A 427 2.88 -23.96 6.41
CA LYS A 427 2.79 -24.97 7.48
C LYS A 427 4.07 -25.01 8.31
N LYS A 428 5.23 -24.84 7.67
CA LYS A 428 6.51 -24.83 8.39
C LYS A 428 6.70 -23.58 9.26
N TYR A 429 6.31 -22.39 8.76
CA TYR A 429 6.72 -21.12 9.38
C TYR A 429 5.55 -20.24 9.87
N GLY A 430 4.32 -20.49 9.45
CA GLY A 430 3.17 -19.62 9.68
C GLY A 430 2.43 -19.84 11.00
N GLU A 431 2.74 -20.90 11.73
CA GLU A 431 2.13 -21.18 13.05
C GLU A 431 2.62 -20.19 14.10
N SER A 432 1.71 -19.42 14.70
CA SER A 432 2.03 -18.30 15.61
C SER A 432 2.34 -18.71 17.04
#